data_AF-A0A958RWZ4-F1
#
_entry.id   AF-A0A958RWZ4-F1
#
_cell.length_a   1.000
_cell.length_b   1.000
_cell.length_c   1.000
_cell.angle_alpha   90.00
_cell.angle_beta   90.00
_cell.angle_gamma   90.00
#
_symmetry.space_group_name_H-M   'P 1'
#
loop_
_entity.id
_entity.type
_entity.pdbx_description
1 polymer ?
#
loop_
_entity_poly.entity_id
_entity_poly.type
_entity_poly.pdbx_seq_one_letter_code
_entity_poly.pdbx_strand_id
1 'polypeptide(L)'
;MKQKRINTLLAVAVIIVASAFTYSSRTSVNSHKEIDLCANLTKIIESGKAGFTDVRGEKSSKKISGKDRPFDLCKVELSEEFKGYISMSASYPTYEVFFATDEWAKITEKLKSAYEEVNGKMKACLPESAWTIEEKDASNDSYLEGTDFKKTIFTEKVGNSAGKKIRMELFMYRHGSENKRVVELKIEGFAAPTE
;
A
#
# COMPACT_ATOMS: atom_id res chain seq x y z
N MET A 1 52.76 72.93 -9.39
CA MET A 1 53.33 71.76 -10.11
C MET A 1 53.43 70.59 -9.13
N LYS A 2 52.88 69.43 -9.53
CA LYS A 2 53.12 68.02 -9.12
C LYS A 2 53.92 67.80 -7.80
N GLN A 3 53.51 66.93 -6.86
CA GLN A 3 53.61 65.47 -7.02
C GLN A 3 52.89 64.71 -5.87
N LYS A 4 52.40 63.53 -6.24
CA LYS A 4 51.67 62.43 -5.57
C LYS A 4 52.18 61.93 -4.18
N ARG A 5 51.23 61.64 -3.25
CA ARG A 5 50.64 60.29 -2.92
C ARG A 5 51.65 59.09 -2.94
N ILE A 6 51.74 58.09 -2.04
CA ILE A 6 50.84 57.38 -1.09
C ILE A 6 51.70 56.46 -0.16
N ASN A 7 51.10 55.99 0.95
CA ASN A 7 51.14 54.62 1.54
C ASN A 7 52.19 54.27 2.61
N THR A 8 51.70 53.90 3.80
CA THR A 8 51.91 52.55 4.37
C THR A 8 50.72 52.20 5.28
N LEU A 9 49.91 51.24 4.84
CA LEU A 9 48.87 50.55 5.61
C LEU A 9 49.54 49.45 6.46
N LEU A 10 49.25 49.41 7.76
CA LEU A 10 49.47 48.22 8.60
C LEU A 10 48.22 47.34 8.50
N ALA A 11 48.35 46.15 7.92
CA ALA A 11 47.30 45.13 7.94
C ALA A 11 47.39 44.32 9.23
N VAL A 12 46.30 44.32 10.02
CA VAL A 12 46.11 43.42 11.17
C VAL A 12 45.43 42.16 10.66
N ALA A 13 46.14 41.03 10.70
CA ALA A 13 45.58 39.72 10.42
C ALA A 13 44.79 39.22 11.65
N VAL A 14 43.47 39.12 11.51
CA VAL A 14 42.59 38.47 12.50
C VAL A 14 42.51 36.99 12.15
N ILE A 15 42.99 36.13 13.05
CA ILE A 15 42.86 34.68 12.95
C ILE A 15 41.48 34.30 13.53
N ILE A 16 40.58 33.80 12.67
CA ILE A 16 39.32 33.18 13.08
C ILE A 16 39.59 31.70 13.36
N VAL A 17 39.52 31.29 14.63
CA VAL A 17 39.50 29.88 15.01
C VAL A 17 38.07 29.38 14.84
N ALA A 18 37.83 28.60 13.79
CA ALA A 18 36.57 27.90 13.59
C ALA A 18 36.53 26.65 14.49
N SER A 19 35.87 26.77 15.63
CA SER A 19 35.52 25.62 16.47
C SER A 19 34.43 24.80 15.77
N ALA A 20 34.82 23.67 15.20
CA ALA A 20 33.89 22.68 14.63
C ALA A 20 33.05 22.08 15.76
N PHE A 21 31.87 22.66 16.01
CA PHE A 21 30.80 21.99 16.74
C PHE A 21 30.22 20.90 15.83
N THR A 22 30.73 19.68 15.95
CA THR A 22 30.03 18.50 15.42
C THR A 22 28.80 18.27 16.27
N TYR A 23 27.68 18.84 15.82
CA TYR A 23 26.36 18.47 16.31
C TYR A 23 26.14 17.01 15.92
N SER A 24 26.42 16.09 16.85
CA SER A 24 25.98 14.70 16.72
C SER A 24 24.46 14.71 16.86
N SER A 25 23.77 14.91 15.75
CA SER A 25 22.37 14.53 15.62
C SER A 25 22.32 13.02 15.84
N ARG A 26 22.02 12.61 17.07
CA ARG A 26 21.37 11.33 17.32
C ARG A 26 20.04 11.39 16.58
N THR A 27 20.05 11.01 15.31
CA THR A 27 18.87 10.45 14.68
C THR A 27 18.50 9.23 15.51
N SER A 28 17.44 9.38 16.30
CA SER A 28 16.68 8.26 16.81
C SER A 28 16.29 7.44 15.59
N VAL A 29 17.02 6.37 15.32
CA VAL A 29 16.61 5.34 14.38
C VAL A 29 15.44 4.62 15.05
N ASN A 30 14.25 5.23 14.99
CA ASN A 30 13.04 4.43 14.95
C ASN A 30 13.14 3.70 13.61
N SER A 31 13.69 2.49 13.63
CA SER A 31 13.57 1.58 12.50
C SER A 31 12.09 1.23 12.38
N HIS A 32 11.32 2.09 11.71
CA HIS A 32 10.11 1.62 11.05
C HIS A 32 10.58 0.50 10.14
N LYS A 33 10.17 -0.72 10.48
CA LYS A 33 10.47 -1.90 9.68
C LYS A 33 9.69 -1.73 8.39
N GLU A 34 10.35 -1.19 7.37
CA GLU A 34 9.76 -1.02 6.06
C GLU A 34 9.19 -2.36 5.59
N ILE A 35 7.89 -2.37 5.32
CA ILE A 35 7.22 -3.58 4.84
C ILE A 35 7.59 -3.78 3.38
N ASP A 36 8.26 -4.90 3.09
CA ASP A 36 8.46 -5.38 1.73
C ASP A 36 7.13 -5.87 1.15
N LEU A 37 6.43 -4.94 0.49
CA LEU A 37 5.13 -5.21 -0.10
C LEU A 37 5.22 -6.34 -1.14
N CYS A 38 6.25 -6.36 -2.00
CA CYS A 38 6.33 -7.35 -3.08
C CYS A 38 6.52 -8.77 -2.54
N ALA A 39 7.46 -8.95 -1.60
CA ALA A 39 7.70 -10.27 -1.01
C ALA A 39 6.49 -10.76 -0.23
N ASN A 40 5.86 -9.89 0.57
CA ASN A 40 4.70 -10.25 1.37
C ASN A 40 3.46 -10.50 0.51
N LEU A 41 3.24 -9.70 -0.54
CA LEU A 41 2.15 -9.89 -1.49
C LEU A 41 2.29 -11.23 -2.19
N THR A 42 3.48 -11.56 -2.68
CA THR A 42 3.78 -12.87 -3.29
C THR A 42 3.43 -14.02 -2.35
N LYS A 43 3.83 -13.92 -1.07
CA LYS A 43 3.51 -14.94 -0.06
C LYS A 43 2.00 -15.11 0.15
N ILE A 44 1.24 -14.01 0.15
CA ILE A 44 -0.22 -14.06 0.30
C ILE A 44 -0.90 -14.63 -0.95
N ILE A 45 -0.44 -14.25 -2.15
CA ILE A 45 -0.91 -14.79 -3.43
C ILE A 45 -0.73 -16.32 -3.46
N GLU A 46 0.48 -16.80 -3.17
CA GLU A 46 0.77 -18.23 -3.18
C GLU A 46 -0.05 -18.98 -2.13
N SER A 47 -0.21 -18.42 -0.93
CA SER A 47 -1.07 -19.03 0.08
C SER A 47 -2.55 -19.02 -0.33
N GLY A 48 -3.01 -17.99 -1.05
CA GLY A 48 -4.38 -17.89 -1.58
C GLY A 48 -4.75 -19.07 -2.50
N LYS A 49 -3.77 -19.61 -3.25
CA LYS A 49 -3.96 -20.78 -4.11
C LYS A 49 -4.33 -22.03 -3.31
N ALA A 50 -3.90 -22.09 -2.05
CA ALA A 50 -4.19 -23.13 -1.08
C ALA A 50 -5.24 -22.72 -0.01
N GLY A 51 -6.00 -21.64 -0.23
CA GLY A 51 -7.04 -21.20 0.72
C GLY A 51 -6.52 -20.44 1.96
N PHE A 52 -5.33 -19.85 1.84
CA PHE A 52 -4.65 -19.01 2.84
C PHE A 52 -4.19 -19.76 4.11
N THR A 53 -4.11 -21.09 4.09
CA THR A 53 -3.80 -21.92 5.27
C THR A 53 -2.51 -21.51 5.97
N ASP A 54 -1.46 -21.22 5.22
CA ASP A 54 -0.12 -20.97 5.76
C ASP A 54 0.06 -19.55 6.34
N VAL A 55 -0.82 -18.62 5.93
CA VAL A 55 -0.78 -17.22 6.39
C VAL A 55 -1.86 -16.88 7.40
N ARG A 56 -2.78 -17.82 7.71
CA ARG A 56 -3.75 -17.68 8.81
C ARG A 56 -3.04 -17.65 10.17
N GLY A 57 -3.47 -16.72 11.01
CA GLY A 57 -2.98 -16.49 12.36
C GLY A 57 -4.09 -16.64 13.40
N GLU A 58 -4.09 -15.75 14.38
CA GLU A 58 -5.03 -15.80 15.49
C GLU A 58 -6.46 -15.49 15.02
N LYS A 59 -7.44 -16.18 15.60
CA LYS A 59 -8.86 -15.91 15.39
C LYS A 59 -9.18 -14.51 15.89
N SER A 60 -9.97 -13.78 15.11
CA SER A 60 -10.42 -12.43 15.40
C SER A 60 -11.85 -12.22 14.90
N SER A 61 -12.37 -11.01 15.07
CA SER A 61 -13.65 -10.61 14.52
C SER A 61 -13.63 -9.15 14.07
N LYS A 62 -14.43 -8.85 13.04
CA LYS A 62 -14.71 -7.48 12.62
C LYS A 62 -16.20 -7.22 12.79
N LYS A 63 -16.54 -6.01 13.24
CA LYS A 63 -17.92 -5.56 13.28
C LYS A 63 -18.34 -5.09 11.89
N ILE A 64 -19.26 -5.82 11.27
CA ILE A 64 -19.80 -5.50 9.95
C ILE A 64 -21.32 -5.35 10.09
N SER A 65 -21.83 -4.15 9.82
CA SER A 65 -23.25 -3.81 9.95
C SER A 65 -23.80 -4.13 11.35
N GLY A 66 -23.01 -3.79 12.39
CA GLY A 66 -23.37 -4.02 13.79
C GLY A 66 -23.24 -5.46 14.28
N LYS A 67 -22.85 -6.42 13.43
CA LYS A 67 -22.66 -7.83 13.78
C LYS A 67 -21.18 -8.21 13.74
N ASP A 68 -20.72 -8.93 14.75
CA ASP A 68 -19.36 -9.47 14.73
C ASP A 68 -19.29 -10.64 13.75
N ARG A 69 -18.39 -10.51 12.78
CA ARG A 69 -18.11 -11.52 11.77
C ARG A 69 -16.74 -12.14 12.07
N PRO A 70 -16.61 -13.47 12.05
CA PRO A 70 -15.35 -14.12 12.38
C PRO A 70 -14.35 -14.02 11.22
N PHE A 71 -13.09 -13.79 11.57
CA PHE A 71 -11.96 -13.74 10.65
C PHE A 71 -10.74 -14.38 11.32
N ASP A 72 -9.72 -14.73 10.54
CA ASP A 72 -8.37 -14.94 11.06
C ASP A 72 -7.51 -13.71 10.73
N LEU A 73 -6.64 -13.31 11.66
CA LEU A 73 -5.60 -12.33 11.36
C LEU A 73 -4.56 -12.96 10.43
N CYS A 74 -4.12 -12.23 9.41
CA CYS A 74 -3.00 -12.67 8.59
C CYS A 74 -1.69 -12.47 9.35
N LYS A 75 -0.82 -13.49 9.34
CA LYS A 75 0.55 -13.41 9.90
C LYS A 75 1.51 -12.57 9.04
N VAL A 76 1.10 -12.26 7.81
CA VAL A 76 1.88 -11.52 6.83
C VAL A 76 1.25 -10.14 6.65
N GLU A 77 2.05 -9.10 6.88
CA GLU A 77 1.59 -7.72 6.86
C GLU A 77 1.85 -7.09 5.49
N LEU A 78 0.84 -6.41 4.93
CA LEU A 78 0.99 -5.58 3.73
C LEU A 78 0.95 -4.08 4.04
N SER A 79 0.51 -3.71 5.23
CA SER A 79 0.40 -2.33 5.68
C SER A 79 0.98 -2.20 7.09
N GLU A 80 1.70 -1.11 7.33
CA GLU A 80 2.26 -0.80 8.66
C GLU A 80 1.16 -0.39 9.65
N GLU A 81 0.06 0.17 9.14
CA GLU A 81 -1.02 0.72 9.96
C GLU A 81 -2.18 -0.26 10.15
N PHE A 82 -2.45 -1.11 9.15
CA PHE A 82 -3.66 -1.93 9.11
C PHE A 82 -3.33 -3.43 9.06
N LYS A 83 -4.03 -4.17 9.92
CA LYS A 83 -3.96 -5.63 9.93
C LYS A 83 -4.71 -6.21 8.72
N GLY A 84 -4.15 -7.25 8.13
CA GLY A 84 -4.84 -8.07 7.14
C GLY A 84 -5.74 -9.12 7.80
N TYR A 85 -6.91 -9.37 7.20
CA TYR A 85 -7.90 -10.33 7.68
C TYR A 85 -8.19 -11.37 6.62
N ILE A 86 -8.44 -12.60 7.04
CA ILE A 86 -8.79 -13.71 6.16
C ILE A 86 -10.18 -14.22 6.57
N SER A 87 -11.11 -14.25 5.62
CA SER A 87 -12.48 -14.71 5.88
C SER A 87 -12.51 -16.20 6.26
N MET A 88 -13.49 -16.58 7.08
CA MET A 88 -13.69 -17.97 7.51
C MET A 88 -14.42 -18.85 6.49
N SER A 89 -14.64 -18.37 5.27
CA SER A 89 -15.30 -19.14 4.21
C SER A 89 -14.42 -20.31 3.77
N ALA A 90 -14.94 -21.54 3.89
CA ALA A 90 -14.22 -22.73 3.45
C ALA A 90 -14.12 -22.81 1.92
N SER A 91 -15.20 -22.43 1.22
CA SER A 91 -15.29 -22.53 -0.25
C SER A 91 -14.53 -21.40 -0.94
N TYR A 92 -14.63 -20.19 -0.41
CA TYR A 92 -14.11 -18.95 -1.00
C TYR A 92 -13.48 -18.07 0.08
N PRO A 93 -12.32 -18.48 0.65
CA PRO A 93 -11.61 -17.61 1.58
C PRO A 93 -11.08 -16.39 0.84
N THR A 94 -11.10 -15.24 1.51
CA THR A 94 -10.68 -13.94 0.96
C THR A 94 -9.78 -13.28 1.97
N TYR A 95 -8.63 -12.78 1.53
CA TYR A 95 -7.80 -11.87 2.29
C TYR A 95 -8.23 -10.43 2.00
N GLU A 96 -8.33 -9.59 3.04
CA GLU A 96 -8.65 -8.17 2.93
C GLU A 96 -7.75 -7.33 3.86
N VAL A 97 -7.29 -6.18 3.37
CA VAL A 97 -6.50 -5.22 4.15
C VAL A 97 -6.76 -3.79 3.68
N PHE A 98 -6.78 -2.85 4.61
CA PHE A 98 -6.80 -1.42 4.27
C PHE A 98 -5.37 -0.89 4.12
N PHE A 99 -5.19 0.08 3.25
CA PHE A 99 -3.94 0.84 3.13
C PHE A 99 -4.10 2.28 3.61
N ALA A 100 -5.32 2.79 3.54
CA ALA A 100 -5.66 4.10 4.07
C ALA A 100 -7.14 4.15 4.41
N THR A 101 -7.48 4.93 5.43
CA THR A 101 -8.86 5.23 5.79
C THR A 101 -9.03 6.71 6.04
N ASP A 102 -10.25 7.19 5.78
CA ASP A 102 -10.65 8.57 6.02
C ASP A 102 -12.13 8.65 6.43
N GLU A 103 -12.46 9.41 7.46
CA GLU A 103 -13.83 9.63 7.94
C GLU A 103 -14.56 10.77 7.20
N TRP A 104 -13.84 11.52 6.34
CA TRP A 104 -14.42 12.62 5.57
C TRP A 104 -15.43 12.15 4.50
N ALA A 105 -16.42 13.00 4.21
CA ALA A 105 -17.48 12.69 3.24
C ALA A 105 -16.99 12.55 1.78
N LYS A 106 -15.85 13.19 1.45
CA LYS A 106 -15.26 13.24 0.11
C LYS A 106 -13.94 12.47 0.06
N ILE A 107 -13.57 11.97 -1.13
CA ILE A 107 -12.24 11.38 -1.33
C ILE A 107 -11.17 12.48 -1.17
N THR A 108 -10.24 12.25 -0.25
CA THR A 108 -9.14 13.17 0.06
C THR A 108 -7.89 12.85 -0.74
N GLU A 109 -6.97 13.81 -0.81
CA GLU A 109 -5.68 13.60 -1.48
C GLU A 109 -4.86 12.49 -0.84
N LYS A 110 -5.02 12.28 0.49
CA LYS A 110 -4.45 11.15 1.22
C LYS A 110 -4.86 9.81 0.60
N LEU A 111 -6.17 9.63 0.36
CA LEU A 111 -6.67 8.38 -0.21
C LEU A 111 -6.22 8.18 -1.67
N LYS A 112 -6.22 9.26 -2.46
CA LYS A 112 -5.72 9.21 -3.85
C LYS A 112 -4.24 8.82 -3.89
N SER A 113 -3.42 9.49 -3.09
CA SER A 113 -1.98 9.22 -2.99
C SER A 113 -1.71 7.78 -2.55
N ALA A 114 -2.40 7.30 -1.52
CA ALA A 114 -2.27 5.92 -1.05
C ALA A 114 -2.69 4.90 -2.13
N TYR A 115 -3.78 5.17 -2.86
CA TYR A 115 -4.22 4.32 -3.96
C TYR A 115 -3.15 4.24 -5.06
N GLU A 116 -2.68 5.39 -5.56
CA GLU A 116 -1.69 5.42 -6.64
C GLU A 116 -0.35 4.81 -6.22
N GLU A 117 0.09 5.04 -4.98
CA GLU A 117 1.32 4.44 -4.44
C GLU A 117 1.21 2.92 -4.38
N VAL A 118 0.14 2.39 -3.79
CA VAL A 118 -0.07 0.93 -3.66
C VAL A 118 -0.27 0.30 -5.03
N ASN A 119 -1.06 0.91 -5.90
CA ASN A 119 -1.28 0.45 -7.27
C ASN A 119 0.04 0.39 -8.06
N GLY A 120 0.85 1.45 -7.97
CA GLY A 120 2.17 1.52 -8.61
C GLY A 120 3.12 0.44 -8.09
N LYS A 121 3.21 0.27 -6.77
CA LYS A 121 4.03 -0.81 -6.17
C LYS A 121 3.55 -2.19 -6.61
N MET A 122 2.24 -2.46 -6.57
CA MET A 122 1.67 -3.74 -7.00
C MET A 122 1.99 -4.03 -8.48
N LYS A 123 1.81 -3.06 -9.38
CA LYS A 123 2.17 -3.21 -10.80
C LYS A 123 3.67 -3.49 -10.99
N ALA A 124 4.53 -2.89 -10.18
CA ALA A 124 5.97 -3.17 -10.22
C ALA A 124 6.31 -4.60 -9.74
N CYS A 125 5.56 -5.14 -8.77
CA CYS A 125 5.76 -6.51 -8.28
C CYS A 125 5.18 -7.59 -9.20
N LEU A 126 4.17 -7.26 -10.00
CA LEU A 126 3.35 -8.22 -10.75
C LEU A 126 3.61 -8.08 -12.25
N PRO A 127 4.44 -8.95 -12.85
CA PRO A 127 4.83 -8.79 -14.25
C PRO A 127 3.64 -8.95 -15.18
N GLU A 128 3.52 -8.07 -16.17
CA GLU A 128 2.43 -8.08 -17.16
C GLU A 128 2.39 -9.38 -17.98
N SER A 129 3.48 -10.15 -18.04
CA SER A 129 3.50 -11.47 -18.67
C SER A 129 2.66 -12.50 -17.93
N ALA A 130 2.50 -12.37 -16.60
CA ALA A 130 1.76 -13.31 -15.75
C ALA A 130 0.39 -12.78 -15.30
N TRP A 131 0.13 -11.49 -15.45
CA TRP A 131 -1.09 -10.85 -14.95
C TRP A 131 -1.81 -10.05 -16.03
N THR A 132 -3.15 -10.13 -16.01
CA THR A 132 -4.03 -9.18 -16.68
C THR A 132 -4.41 -8.09 -15.67
N ILE A 133 -4.22 -6.83 -16.03
CA ILE A 133 -4.46 -5.68 -15.16
C ILE A 133 -5.51 -4.78 -15.82
N GLU A 134 -6.62 -4.54 -15.13
CA GLU A 134 -7.72 -3.70 -15.59
C GLU A 134 -7.97 -2.58 -14.58
N GLU A 135 -8.03 -1.33 -15.03
CA GLU A 135 -8.44 -0.21 -14.19
C GLU A 135 -9.85 0.23 -14.54
N LYS A 136 -10.67 0.49 -13.52
CA LYS A 136 -12.05 1.00 -13.68
C LYS A 136 -12.28 2.22 -12.81
N ASP A 137 -12.77 3.29 -13.43
CA ASP A 137 -13.23 4.51 -12.77
C ASP A 137 -14.32 5.19 -13.62
N ALA A 138 -14.75 6.38 -13.19
CA ALA A 138 -15.78 7.17 -13.86
C ALA A 138 -15.43 7.55 -15.32
N SER A 139 -14.16 7.49 -15.73
CA SER A 139 -13.73 7.84 -17.09
C SER A 139 -13.89 6.70 -18.09
N ASN A 140 -13.97 5.45 -17.62
CA ASN A 140 -13.95 4.27 -18.48
C ASN A 140 -15.00 3.19 -18.13
N ASP A 141 -15.81 3.41 -17.10
CA ASP A 141 -16.93 2.56 -16.72
C ASP A 141 -18.18 3.42 -16.47
N SER A 142 -19.19 3.27 -17.33
CA SER A 142 -20.43 4.06 -17.26
C SER A 142 -21.22 3.82 -15.98
N TYR A 143 -21.05 2.68 -15.30
CA TYR A 143 -21.67 2.43 -14.00
C TYR A 143 -21.03 3.24 -12.87
N LEU A 144 -19.84 3.81 -13.10
CA LEU A 144 -19.10 4.59 -12.13
C LEU A 144 -19.18 6.10 -12.40
N GLU A 145 -19.92 6.52 -13.43
CA GLU A 145 -20.09 7.93 -13.77
C GLU A 145 -20.61 8.75 -12.57
N GLY A 146 -19.98 9.92 -12.33
CA GLY A 146 -20.33 10.79 -11.21
C GLY A 146 -19.91 10.29 -9.84
N THR A 147 -19.14 9.19 -9.76
CA THR A 147 -18.60 8.66 -8.51
C THR A 147 -17.10 8.90 -8.39
N ASP A 148 -16.59 8.99 -7.16
CA ASP A 148 -15.15 8.98 -6.87
C ASP A 148 -14.61 7.54 -6.72
N PHE A 149 -15.33 6.53 -7.21
CA PHE A 149 -14.92 5.14 -7.11
C PHE A 149 -13.81 4.85 -8.12
N LYS A 150 -12.76 4.16 -7.65
CA LYS A 150 -11.69 3.66 -8.51
C LYS A 150 -11.33 2.24 -8.08
N LYS A 151 -11.02 1.37 -9.05
CA LYS A 151 -10.45 0.05 -8.76
C LYS A 151 -9.44 -0.41 -9.80
N THR A 152 -8.46 -1.19 -9.36
CA THR A 152 -7.55 -1.95 -10.22
C THR A 152 -7.78 -3.42 -9.93
N ILE A 153 -8.02 -4.21 -10.98
CA ILE A 153 -8.23 -5.64 -10.92
C ILE A 153 -6.99 -6.31 -11.51
N PHE A 154 -6.36 -7.19 -10.74
CA PHE A 154 -5.25 -8.03 -11.19
C PHE A 154 -5.75 -9.47 -11.25
N THR A 155 -5.69 -10.08 -12.43
CA THR A 155 -6.10 -11.48 -12.65
C THR A 155 -4.92 -12.29 -13.15
N GLU A 156 -4.58 -13.39 -12.48
CA GLU A 156 -3.52 -14.29 -12.90
C GLU A 156 -3.88 -14.90 -14.28
N LYS A 157 -2.97 -14.75 -15.26
CA LYS A 157 -3.11 -15.34 -16.59
C LYS A 157 -2.98 -16.86 -16.51
N VAL A 158 -3.60 -17.57 -17.45
CA VAL A 158 -3.53 -19.03 -17.50
C VAL A 158 -2.13 -19.44 -17.94
N GLY A 159 -1.28 -19.79 -16.98
CA GLY A 159 0.08 -20.28 -17.23
C GLY A 159 0.46 -21.38 -16.26
N ASN A 160 0.18 -22.64 -16.64
CA ASN A 160 0.75 -23.88 -16.07
C ASN A 160 0.70 -24.11 -14.54
N SER A 161 -0.06 -23.36 -13.76
CA SER A 161 -0.24 -23.62 -12.33
C SER A 161 -1.43 -24.57 -12.10
N ALA A 162 -1.14 -25.81 -11.69
CA ALA A 162 -2.15 -26.68 -11.11
C ALA A 162 -2.69 -26.01 -9.82
N GLY A 163 -3.95 -25.57 -9.80
CA GLY A 163 -4.55 -24.93 -8.62
C GLY A 163 -5.63 -23.88 -8.92
N LYS A 164 -6.04 -23.16 -7.87
CA LYS A 164 -6.91 -21.97 -7.99
C LYS A 164 -6.10 -20.82 -8.59
N LYS A 165 -6.72 -20.04 -9.48
CA LYS A 165 -6.18 -18.76 -9.95
C LYS A 165 -6.38 -17.69 -8.88
N ILE A 166 -5.55 -16.65 -8.90
CA ILE A 166 -5.68 -15.52 -8.00
C ILE A 166 -6.29 -14.31 -8.71
N ARG A 167 -7.28 -13.69 -8.06
CA ARG A 167 -7.81 -12.37 -8.40
C ARG A 167 -7.54 -11.44 -7.23
N MET A 168 -7.03 -10.25 -7.55
CA MET A 168 -6.84 -9.18 -6.58
C MET A 168 -7.57 -7.94 -7.05
N GLU A 169 -8.20 -7.24 -6.12
CA GLU A 169 -8.90 -5.99 -6.39
C GLU A 169 -8.45 -4.95 -5.38
N LEU A 170 -7.78 -3.91 -5.86
CA LEU A 170 -7.46 -2.71 -5.09
C LEU A 170 -8.57 -1.70 -5.36
N PHE A 171 -9.21 -1.19 -4.31
CA PHE A 171 -10.32 -0.27 -4.39
C PHE A 171 -10.01 1.05 -3.70
N MET A 172 -10.60 2.13 -4.19
CA MET A 172 -10.81 3.37 -3.47
C MET A 172 -12.31 3.69 -3.49
N TYR A 173 -12.97 3.65 -2.32
CA TYR A 173 -14.42 3.78 -2.25
C TYR A 173 -14.94 4.17 -0.85
N ARG A 174 -16.27 4.33 -0.72
CA ARG A 174 -16.95 4.47 0.57
C ARG A 174 -17.33 3.10 1.13
N HIS A 175 -16.69 2.69 2.20
CA HIS A 175 -16.98 1.45 2.91
C HIS A 175 -18.30 1.57 3.68
N GLY A 176 -19.36 0.98 3.12
CA GLY A 176 -20.73 1.16 3.61
C GLY A 176 -20.94 0.74 5.07
N SER A 177 -20.33 -0.35 5.53
CA SER A 177 -20.55 -0.87 6.89
C SER A 177 -19.77 -0.14 7.98
N GLU A 178 -18.72 0.61 7.61
CA GLU A 178 -17.85 1.35 8.54
C GLU A 178 -18.00 2.86 8.36
N ASN A 179 -18.89 3.29 7.45
CA ASN A 179 -19.18 4.68 7.11
C ASN A 179 -17.93 5.55 6.91
N LYS A 180 -16.88 4.99 6.31
CA LYS A 180 -15.60 5.66 6.05
C LYS A 180 -15.17 5.45 4.61
N ARG A 181 -14.32 6.32 4.08
CA ARG A 181 -13.66 6.14 2.79
C ARG A 181 -12.38 5.35 3.00
N VAL A 182 -12.06 4.43 2.09
CA VAL A 182 -10.92 3.52 2.24
C VAL A 182 -10.18 3.31 0.94
N VAL A 183 -8.90 2.97 1.07
CA VAL A 183 -8.15 2.19 0.09
C VAL A 183 -8.05 0.77 0.63
N GLU A 184 -8.59 -0.20 -0.09
CA GLU A 184 -8.69 -1.59 0.35
C GLU A 184 -8.19 -2.53 -0.73
N LEU A 185 -7.40 -3.53 -0.35
CA LEU A 185 -7.02 -4.65 -1.21
C LEU A 185 -7.78 -5.89 -0.78
N LYS A 186 -8.41 -6.57 -1.73
CA LYS A 186 -8.97 -7.91 -1.57
C LYS A 186 -8.23 -8.89 -2.46
N ILE A 187 -7.96 -10.09 -1.94
CA ILE A 187 -7.29 -11.18 -2.66
C ILE A 187 -8.13 -12.42 -2.47
N GLU A 188 -8.50 -13.07 -3.57
CA GLU A 188 -9.27 -14.31 -3.57
C GLU A 188 -8.70 -15.33 -4.53
N GLY A 189 -8.76 -16.61 -4.11
CA GLY A 189 -8.51 -17.74 -4.98
C GLY A 189 -9.82 -18.21 -5.63
N PHE A 190 -9.87 -18.24 -6.95
CA PHE A 190 -11.02 -18.74 -7.71
C PHE A 190 -10.63 -19.97 -8.55
N ALA A 191 -11.56 -20.89 -8.74
CA ALA A 191 -11.33 -22.02 -9.64
C ALA A 191 -11.19 -21.50 -11.07
N ALA A 192 -10.18 -21.97 -11.80
CA ALA A 192 -10.15 -21.75 -13.25
C ALA A 192 -11.45 -22.31 -13.84
N PRO A 193 -12.10 -21.62 -14.80
CA PRO A 193 -13.13 -22.26 -15.60
C PRO A 193 -12.53 -23.54 -16.18
N THR A 194 -13.14 -24.68 -15.89
CA THR A 194 -12.87 -25.90 -16.64
C THR A 194 -13.39 -25.65 -18.05
N GLU A 195 -12.48 -25.48 -19.00
CA GLU A 195 -12.80 -25.50 -20.43
C GLU A 195 -13.35 -26.87 -20.85
#